data_AF-A0A1B6FC10-F1
#
_entry.id   AF-A0A1B6FC10-F1
#
_cell.length_a   1.000
_cell.length_b   1.000
_cell.length_c   1.000
_cell.angle_alpha   90.00
_cell.angle_beta   90.00
_cell.angle_gamma   90.00
#
_symmetry.space_group_name_H-M   'P 1'
#
loop_
_entity.id
_entity.type
_entity.pdbx_description
1 polymer ?
#
loop_
_entity_poly.entity_id
_entity_poly.type
_entity_poly.pdbx_seq_one_letter_code
_entity_poly.pdbx_strand_id
1 'polypeptide(L)'
;SRCRVLHYEMLVLSPRRVLDAVLRFLEIPWDESVLHHETLVGKPGGIKLSRFEYSSAEVRRAIHRDSLNRWVGRFPEDVLRDLPRLAPVLARLGYDPTDSVPDYGVLAETWDLDSVFLASEIT
;
A
#
# COMPACT_ATOMS: atom_id res chain seq x y z
N SER A 1 16.92 8.99 -6.55
CA SER A 1 16.55 7.85 -7.41
C SER A 1 15.40 8.26 -8.33
N ARG A 2 15.07 7.50 -9.38
CA ARG A 2 13.92 7.80 -10.28
C ARG A 2 12.66 6.98 -9.94
N CYS A 3 12.75 6.07 -8.97
CA CYS A 3 11.68 5.16 -8.57
C CYS A 3 11.75 4.98 -7.05
N ARG A 4 10.60 4.70 -6.45
CA ARG A 4 10.42 4.51 -5.01
C ARG A 4 9.34 3.46 -4.76
N VAL A 5 9.59 2.59 -3.79
CA VAL A 5 8.65 1.53 -3.41
C VAL A 5 7.65 2.11 -2.42
N LEU A 6 6.37 1.78 -2.63
CA LEU A 6 5.28 2.18 -1.75
C LEU A 6 4.45 0.95 -1.38
N HIS A 7 4.40 0.63 -0.09
CA HIS A 7 3.51 -0.41 0.42
C HIS A 7 2.12 0.16 0.64
N TYR A 8 1.11 -0.53 0.10
CA TYR A 8 -0.30 -0.13 0.24
C TYR A 8 -0.71 -0.05 1.72
N GLU A 9 -0.25 -1.00 2.52
CA GLU A 9 -0.62 -1.12 3.93
C GLU A 9 -0.14 0.10 4.72
N MET A 10 1.07 0.60 4.42
CA MET A 10 1.56 1.84 5.01
C MET A 10 0.69 3.04 4.65
N LEU A 11 0.25 3.14 3.40
CA LEU A 11 -0.59 4.26 2.94
C LEU A 11 -1.90 4.31 3.72
N VAL A 12 -2.57 3.18 3.92
CA VAL A 12 -3.86 3.15 4.64
C VAL A 12 -3.71 3.17 6.16
N LEU A 13 -2.55 2.77 6.70
CA LEU A 13 -2.24 2.87 8.13
C LEU A 13 -1.82 4.29 8.52
N SER A 14 -0.98 4.94 7.72
CA SER A 14 -0.35 6.24 8.01
C SER A 14 -0.36 7.19 6.79
N PRO A 15 -1.54 7.59 6.28
CA PRO A 15 -1.66 8.29 4.99
C PRO A 15 -0.90 9.62 4.93
N ARG A 16 -0.93 10.42 6.00
CA ARG A 16 -0.19 11.71 6.06
C ARG A 16 1.32 11.51 5.89
N ARG A 17 1.91 10.58 6.65
CA ARG A 17 3.35 10.28 6.59
C ARG A 17 3.75 9.81 5.19
N VAL A 18 2.93 8.93 4.61
CA VAL A 18 3.21 8.34 3.30
C VAL A 18 3.06 9.36 2.16
N LEU A 19 1.96 10.11 2.13
CA LEU A 19 1.72 11.08 1.07
C LEU A 19 2.69 12.27 1.13
N ASP A 20 3.11 12.70 2.33
CA ASP A 20 4.20 13.67 2.48
C ASP A 20 5.47 13.18 1.80
N ALA A 21 5.89 11.94 2.10
CA ALA A 21 7.06 11.33 1.47
C ALA A 21 6.93 11.22 -0.06
N VAL A 22 5.76 10.86 -0.57
CA VAL A 22 5.48 10.80 -2.02
C VAL A 22 5.59 12.16 -2.68
N LEU A 23 4.94 13.20 -2.13
CA LEU A 23 4.96 14.54 -2.71
C LEU A 23 6.36 15.15 -2.68
N ARG A 24 7.12 14.96 -1.58
CA ARG A 24 8.53 15.36 -1.51
C ARG A 24 9.38 14.66 -2.57
N PHE A 25 9.20 13.35 -2.76
CA PHE A 25 9.91 12.59 -3.78
C PHE A 25 9.61 13.09 -5.21
N LEU A 26 8.37 13.53 -5.45
CA LEU A 26 7.94 14.10 -6.73
C LEU A 26 8.24 15.61 -6.88
N GLU A 27 8.83 16.24 -5.87
CA GLU A 27 9.08 17.69 -5.81
C GLU A 27 7.80 18.55 -5.96
N ILE A 28 6.67 18.04 -5.44
CA ILE A 28 5.38 18.72 -5.44
C ILE A 28 5.11 19.29 -4.04
N PRO A 29 4.68 20.56 -3.90
CA PRO A 29 4.31 21.12 -2.61
C PRO A 29 3.17 20.33 -1.94
N TRP A 30 3.19 20.28 -0.61
CA TRP A 30 2.11 19.68 0.17
C TRP A 30 0.78 20.40 -0.09
N ASP A 31 -0.28 19.62 -0.27
CA ASP A 31 -1.67 20.09 -0.29
C ASP A 31 -2.52 19.13 0.56
N GLU A 32 -3.30 19.66 1.50
CA GLU A 32 -4.09 18.85 2.44
C GLU A 32 -5.17 17.99 1.73
N SER A 33 -5.58 18.40 0.54
CA SER A 33 -6.62 17.72 -0.24
C SER A 33 -6.25 16.30 -0.65
N VAL A 34 -4.95 15.94 -0.64
CA VAL A 34 -4.50 14.55 -0.91
C VAL A 34 -5.00 13.54 0.13
N LEU A 35 -5.36 14.00 1.33
CA LEU A 35 -5.98 13.17 2.37
C LEU A 35 -7.50 13.06 2.25
N HIS A 36 -8.11 13.89 1.40
CA HIS A 36 -9.55 14.06 1.26
C HIS A 36 -10.02 13.86 -0.19
N HIS A 37 -9.36 12.93 -0.89
CA HIS A 37 -9.57 12.64 -2.31
C HIS A 37 -11.04 12.33 -2.67
N GLU A 38 -11.77 11.69 -1.77
CA GLU A 38 -13.18 11.33 -1.90
C GLU A 38 -14.06 12.57 -2.07
N THR A 39 -13.66 13.71 -1.49
CA THR A 39 -14.38 14.98 -1.61
C THR A 39 -14.18 15.65 -2.96
N LEU A 40 -13.21 15.20 -3.77
CA LEU A 40 -12.83 15.81 -5.05
C LEU A 40 -13.36 15.02 -6.26
N VAL A 41 -13.95 13.86 -6.05
CA VAL A 41 -14.47 13.02 -7.14
C VAL A 41 -15.58 13.75 -7.89
N GLY A 42 -15.42 13.88 -9.22
CA GLY A 42 -16.38 14.53 -10.10
C GLY A 42 -16.41 16.06 -10.04
N LYS A 43 -15.56 16.70 -9.22
CA LYS A 43 -15.44 18.17 -9.18
C LYS A 43 -14.55 18.71 -10.30
N PRO A 44 -14.76 19.97 -10.76
CA PRO A 44 -13.85 20.64 -11.69
C PRO A 44 -12.42 20.66 -11.13
N GLY A 45 -11.44 20.23 -11.94
CA GLY A 45 -10.03 20.12 -11.51
C GLY A 45 -9.75 18.97 -10.52
N GLY A 46 -10.75 18.18 -10.15
CA GLY A 46 -10.64 17.04 -9.24
C GLY A 46 -10.48 15.70 -9.95
N ILE A 47 -10.90 14.64 -9.26
CA ILE A 47 -10.67 13.26 -9.68
C ILE A 47 -11.79 12.79 -10.61
N LYS A 48 -11.40 12.30 -11.80
CA LYS A 48 -12.31 11.67 -12.76
C LYS A 48 -12.18 10.16 -12.66
N LEU A 49 -13.29 9.48 -12.37
CA LEU A 49 -13.33 8.02 -12.29
C LEU A 49 -14.17 7.44 -13.43
N SER A 50 -13.67 6.39 -14.07
CA SER A 50 -14.43 5.61 -15.04
C SER A 50 -15.53 4.81 -14.34
N ARG A 51 -16.72 4.73 -14.94
CA ARG A 51 -17.80 3.87 -14.43
C ARG A 51 -17.51 2.37 -14.65
N PHE A 52 -16.58 2.04 -15.53
CA PHE A 52 -16.28 0.66 -15.95
C PHE A 52 -15.04 0.07 -15.28
N GLU A 53 -14.31 0.85 -14.48
CA GLU A 53 -13.17 0.36 -13.72
C GLU A 53 -13.60 -0.30 -12.40
N TYR A 54 -13.05 -1.48 -12.10
CA TYR A 54 -13.39 -2.27 -10.91
C TYR A 54 -13.08 -1.55 -9.59
N SER A 55 -12.02 -0.74 -9.56
CA SER A 55 -11.59 0.01 -8.36
C SER A 55 -12.45 1.24 -8.07
N SER A 56 -13.25 1.72 -9.03
CA SER A 56 -13.97 2.99 -8.90
C SER A 56 -14.95 3.03 -7.74
N ALA A 57 -15.50 1.90 -7.32
CA ALA A 57 -16.36 1.85 -6.13
C ALA A 57 -15.56 2.13 -4.85
N GLU A 58 -14.39 1.51 -4.69
CA GLU A 58 -13.55 1.67 -3.50
C GLU A 58 -12.85 3.03 -3.47
N VAL A 59 -12.35 3.53 -4.61
CA VAL A 59 -11.67 4.85 -4.71
C VAL A 59 -12.61 6.04 -4.42
N ARG A 60 -13.94 5.84 -4.47
CA ARG A 60 -14.90 6.87 -4.05
C ARG A 60 -14.98 7.05 -2.54
N ARG A 61 -14.47 6.10 -1.77
CA ARG A 61 -14.51 6.12 -0.30
C ARG A 61 -13.26 6.81 0.23
N ALA A 62 -13.36 7.44 1.40
CA ALA A 62 -12.18 7.94 2.10
C ALA A 62 -11.16 6.82 2.35
N ILE A 63 -9.89 7.17 2.57
CA ILE A 63 -8.84 6.20 2.89
C ILE A 63 -9.27 5.36 4.09
N HIS A 64 -9.35 4.03 3.91
CA HIS A 64 -9.82 3.09 4.93
C HIS A 64 -8.99 1.81 4.93
N ARG A 65 -9.12 1.03 6.01
CA ARG A 65 -8.32 -0.18 6.27
C ARG A 65 -9.06 -1.49 6.00
N ASP A 66 -10.31 -1.42 5.55
CA ASP A 66 -11.20 -2.57 5.35
C ASP A 66 -10.58 -3.70 4.52
N SER A 67 -9.63 -3.40 3.63
CA SER A 67 -8.99 -4.38 2.73
C SER A 67 -7.84 -5.18 3.34
N LEU A 68 -7.18 -4.66 4.39
CA LEU A 68 -5.86 -5.16 4.82
C LEU A 68 -5.84 -6.68 5.00
N ASN A 69 -6.78 -7.20 5.78
CA ASN A 69 -6.82 -8.62 6.13
C ASN A 69 -7.99 -9.39 5.49
N ARG A 70 -8.62 -8.86 4.41
CA ARG A 70 -9.77 -9.55 3.77
C ARG A 70 -9.40 -10.90 3.15
N TRP A 71 -8.11 -11.11 2.87
CA TRP A 71 -7.59 -12.33 2.27
C TRP A 71 -7.38 -13.45 3.31
N VAL A 72 -7.26 -13.12 4.60
CA VAL A 72 -7.01 -14.09 5.67
C VAL A 72 -8.13 -15.13 5.70
N GLY A 73 -7.73 -16.41 5.71
CA GLY A 73 -8.66 -17.54 5.69
C GLY A 73 -9.33 -17.80 4.32
N ARG A 74 -8.89 -17.13 3.24
CA ARG A 74 -9.41 -17.35 1.88
C ARG A 74 -8.53 -18.26 1.01
N PHE A 75 -7.29 -18.53 1.44
CA PHE A 75 -6.39 -19.42 0.73
C PHE A 75 -6.44 -20.85 1.32
N PRO A 76 -6.35 -21.88 0.46
CA PRO A 76 -6.14 -23.25 0.91
C PRO A 76 -4.86 -23.41 1.75
N GLU A 77 -4.89 -24.34 2.71
CA GLU A 77 -3.75 -24.59 3.62
C GLU A 77 -2.49 -25.04 2.89
N ASP A 78 -2.63 -25.81 1.80
CA ASP A 78 -1.51 -26.24 0.98
C ASP A 78 -0.83 -25.09 0.23
N VAL A 79 -1.61 -24.11 -0.22
CA VAL A 79 -1.09 -22.87 -0.83
C VAL A 79 -0.34 -22.05 0.22
N LEU A 80 -0.90 -21.89 1.43
CA LEU A 80 -0.25 -21.15 2.51
C LEU A 80 1.07 -21.80 2.96
N ARG A 81 1.08 -23.13 3.10
CA ARG A 81 2.30 -23.89 3.42
C ARG A 81 3.39 -23.71 2.37
N ASP A 82 3.02 -23.67 1.09
CA ASP A 82 3.96 -23.55 -0.02
C ASP A 82 4.27 -22.09 -0.40
N LEU A 83 3.67 -21.10 0.30
CA LEU A 83 3.75 -19.68 -0.06
C LEU A 83 5.19 -19.13 -0.16
N PRO A 84 6.15 -19.50 0.71
CA PRO A 84 7.55 -19.06 0.56
C PRO A 84 8.17 -19.49 -0.77
N ARG A 85 7.79 -20.67 -1.27
CA ARG A 85 8.25 -21.22 -2.56
C ARG A 85 7.48 -20.62 -3.74
N LEU A 86 6.17 -20.44 -3.60
CA LEU A 86 5.29 -19.92 -4.66
C LEU A 86 5.50 -18.42 -4.91
N ALA A 87 5.76 -17.65 -3.84
CA ALA A 87 5.86 -16.20 -3.87
C ALA A 87 7.05 -15.69 -3.04
N PRO A 88 8.31 -16.03 -3.42
CA PRO A 88 9.51 -15.57 -2.72
C PRO A 88 9.67 -14.03 -2.72
N VAL A 89 8.96 -13.34 -3.61
CA VAL A 89 8.91 -11.87 -3.66
C VAL A 89 8.31 -11.25 -2.40
N LEU A 90 7.46 -11.97 -1.64
CA LEU A 90 6.91 -11.48 -0.38
C LEU A 90 8.02 -11.12 0.61
N ALA A 91 8.95 -12.06 0.85
CA ALA A 91 10.09 -11.83 1.74
C ALA A 91 10.98 -10.68 1.26
N ARG A 92 11.20 -10.57 -0.06
CA ARG A 92 11.99 -9.47 -0.65
C ARG A 92 11.31 -8.09 -0.50
N LEU A 93 9.99 -8.09 -0.37
CA LEU A 93 9.18 -6.91 -0.08
C LEU A 93 8.93 -6.73 1.43
N GLY A 94 9.56 -7.52 2.30
CA GLY A 94 9.43 -7.40 3.76
C GLY A 94 8.17 -8.05 4.36
N TYR A 95 7.39 -8.79 3.57
CA TYR A 95 6.27 -9.59 4.08
C TYR A 95 6.76 -10.98 4.46
N ASP A 96 6.46 -11.45 5.67
CA ASP A 96 6.76 -12.83 6.09
C ASP A 96 5.80 -13.81 5.37
N PRO A 97 6.29 -14.67 4.45
CA PRO A 97 5.42 -15.61 3.73
C PRO A 97 4.97 -16.79 4.59
N THR A 98 5.45 -16.92 5.83
CA THR A 98 5.02 -17.95 6.78
C THR A 98 3.92 -17.46 7.74
N ASP A 99 3.67 -16.14 7.76
CA ASP A 99 2.62 -15.54 8.56
C ASP A 99 1.29 -15.48 7.80
N SER A 100 0.30 -16.22 8.30
CA SER A 100 -1.05 -16.26 7.70
C SER A 100 -1.99 -15.18 8.23
N VAL A 101 -1.56 -14.39 9.23
CA VAL A 101 -2.32 -13.31 9.89
C VAL A 101 -1.42 -12.10 10.18
N PRO A 102 -0.80 -11.49 9.16
CA PRO A 102 0.22 -10.47 9.36
C PRO A 102 -0.29 -9.22 10.07
N ASP A 103 0.54 -8.70 10.98
CA ASP A 103 0.40 -7.35 11.52
C ASP A 103 1.20 -6.34 10.69
N TYR A 104 0.51 -5.69 9.75
CA TYR A 104 1.12 -4.67 8.90
C TYR A 104 1.54 -3.39 9.64
N GLY A 105 1.15 -3.21 10.91
CA GLY A 105 1.66 -2.12 11.75
C GLY A 105 3.17 -2.19 11.92
N VAL A 106 3.71 -3.40 12.13
CA VAL A 106 5.15 -3.64 12.27
C VAL A 106 5.89 -3.29 10.97
N LEU A 107 5.36 -3.70 9.81
CA LEU A 107 5.93 -3.33 8.52
C LEU A 107 5.93 -1.81 8.33
N ALA A 108 4.86 -1.12 8.74
CA ALA A 108 4.75 0.33 8.61
C ALA A 108 5.71 1.10 9.52
N GLU A 109 6.02 0.59 10.71
CA GLU A 109 6.99 1.20 11.62
C GLU A 109 8.43 0.99 11.15
N THR A 110 8.73 -0.20 10.63
CA THR A 110 10.09 -0.62 10.29
C THR A 110 10.55 -0.22 8.89
N TRP A 111 9.63 -0.07 7.94
CA TRP A 111 10.00 0.30 6.56
C TRP A 111 10.37 1.79 6.46
N ASP A 112 11.62 2.05 6.09
CA ASP A 112 12.08 3.40 5.78
C ASP A 112 11.52 3.83 4.43
N LEU A 113 10.60 4.80 4.47
CA LEU A 113 10.03 5.37 3.27
C LEU A 113 11.10 5.96 2.38
N ASP A 114 12.18 6.55 2.92
CA ASP A 114 13.28 7.19 2.20
C ASP A 114 14.32 6.21 1.64
N SER A 115 14.20 4.92 1.96
CA SER A 115 15.06 3.88 1.39
C SER A 115 14.78 3.65 -0.09
N VAL A 116 15.84 3.66 -0.88
CA VAL A 116 15.83 3.38 -2.33
C VAL A 116 15.99 1.88 -2.61
N PHE A 117 16.34 1.09 -1.59
CA PHE A 117 16.64 -0.33 -1.72
C PHE A 117 15.48 -1.18 -1.21
N LEU A 118 14.91 -2.00 -2.10
CA LEU A 118 14.20 -3.22 -1.69
C LEU A 118 15.20 -4.04 -0.90
N ALA A 119 14.97 -4.22 0.42
CA ALA A 119 15.84 -4.93 1.37
C ALA A 119 16.90 -5.77 0.65
N SER A 120 18.02 -5.12 0.35
CA SER A 120 19.13 -5.78 -0.30
C SER A 120 19.84 -6.56 0.80
N GLU A 121 19.93 -7.88 0.58
CA GLU A 121 20.68 -8.86 1.37
C GLU A 121 19.88 -9.57 2.47
N ILE A 122 19.02 -10.51 2.04
CA ILE A 122 18.94 -11.81 2.73
C ILE A 122 19.83 -12.73 1.89
N THR A 123 21.03 -12.99 2.40
CA THR A 123 21.96 -14.00 1.88
C THR A 123 21.59 -15.35 2.46
#